data_AF-A0AAW0DUL0-F1
#
_entry.id   AF-A0AAW0DUL0-F1
#
_cell.length_a   1.000
_cell.length_b   1.000
_cell.length_c   1.000
_cell.angle_alpha   90.00
_cell.angle_beta   90.00
_cell.angle_gamma   90.00
#
_symmetry.space_group_name_H-M   'P 1'
#
loop_
_entity.id
_entity.type
_entity.pdbx_description
1 polymer ?
#
loop_
_entity_poly.entity_id
_entity_poly.type
_entity_poly.pdbx_seq_one_letter_code
_entity_poly.pdbx_strand_id
1 'polypeptide(L)'
;MSLFLLVVLLTSLYAVPGTSTSTHHPRPPTKHCTVKHNHDGSDDSANILHAFTACATDSFITFLPANYSAYTPITLAGLNNVVIHLNGNLLLPNNIEEVQQKINVSTNQPSTYATPWFYFHGSNVQLIGSAEFEWGRFYGFGNHWWDLGVRTLRPQLATFNITNGLMRNLKVIKPVAWGWNIPGTDLRVENHFVDAKPDNGTRWNTISFPFNTDGINISGHNVTVASYYGHNGDDCISIINGAQNVFATNGFCGFSSHGLSIGSLGSKGSFQTVQDVVFKNWTMDGAVYGARFKSWTGGAGFADNVTWEDIKLVNVSTAIFLTQNYFDQSLGPPPNVTSNSSTHISNFKYNNFYGGLNANWTDGTCITPVCWNFVEGGDATQSIIFDLYPGTALNISVGSIKVHPFEKPYTETTVICDPETLVPGEQATLGFNCTRGAYVRTPIGSSG
;
A
#
# COMPACT_ATOMS: atom_id res chain seq x y z
N MET A 1 -6.85 -73.19 34.41
CA MET A 1 -5.61 -73.99 34.45
C MET A 1 -4.87 -73.79 33.15
N SER A 2 -3.60 -73.39 33.28
CA SER A 2 -2.48 -73.44 32.34
C SER A 2 -2.63 -72.82 30.94
N LEU A 3 -1.99 -71.68 30.67
CA LEU A 3 -0.56 -71.47 30.37
C LEU A 3 -0.27 -71.75 28.88
N PHE A 4 -0.22 -70.70 28.07
CA PHE A 4 0.39 -70.74 26.74
C PHE A 4 1.65 -69.88 26.70
N LEU A 5 2.65 -70.49 26.08
CA LEU A 5 4.07 -70.22 26.17
C LEU A 5 4.47 -68.99 25.33
N LEU A 6 5.38 -68.21 25.91
CA LEU A 6 6.03 -67.03 25.36
C LEU A 6 7.04 -67.43 24.26
N VAL A 7 6.97 -66.80 23.09
CA VAL A 7 8.10 -66.75 22.13
C VAL A 7 8.48 -65.29 21.94
N VAL A 8 9.71 -64.99 22.36
CA VAL A 8 10.35 -63.67 22.28
C VAL A 8 11.04 -63.55 20.92
N LEU A 9 10.68 -62.53 20.15
CA LEU A 9 11.48 -62.05 19.02
C LEU A 9 12.03 -60.67 19.39
N LEU A 10 13.34 -60.59 19.58
CA LEU A 10 14.07 -59.34 19.72
C LEU A 10 14.15 -58.65 18.36
N THR A 11 13.56 -57.47 18.24
CA THR A 11 13.93 -56.47 17.23
C THR A 11 14.51 -55.24 17.92
N SER A 12 15.77 -54.95 17.59
CA SER A 12 16.52 -53.79 18.03
C SER A 12 15.89 -52.50 17.50
N LEU A 13 15.28 -51.72 18.40
CA LEU A 13 14.86 -50.34 18.13
C LEU A 13 16.10 -49.43 18.10
N TYR A 14 16.50 -48.99 16.92
CA TYR A 14 17.34 -47.80 16.79
C TYR A 14 16.47 -46.58 17.13
N ALA A 15 16.77 -45.94 18.26
CA ALA A 15 16.19 -44.66 18.61
C ALA A 15 16.78 -43.57 17.70
N VAL A 16 15.95 -42.98 16.85
CA VAL A 16 16.25 -41.69 16.22
C VAL A 16 16.13 -40.62 17.32
N PRO A 17 17.16 -39.79 17.57
CA PRO A 17 17.04 -38.71 18.55
C PRO A 17 15.97 -37.73 18.07
N GLY A 18 14.90 -37.58 18.84
CA GLY A 18 13.92 -36.52 18.62
C GLY A 18 14.62 -35.18 18.76
N THR A 19 14.65 -34.40 17.69
CA THR A 19 14.97 -32.98 17.75
C THR A 19 13.88 -32.28 18.54
N SER A 20 14.16 -32.02 19.81
CA SER A 20 13.42 -31.07 20.63
C SER A 20 13.49 -29.70 19.96
N THR A 21 12.50 -29.37 19.13
CA THR A 21 12.21 -27.99 18.76
C THR A 21 11.68 -27.31 20.01
N SER A 22 12.60 -26.73 20.78
CA SER A 22 12.27 -25.73 21.80
C SER A 22 11.46 -24.64 21.12
N THR A 23 10.14 -24.65 21.34
CA THR A 23 9.29 -23.49 21.05
C THR A 23 9.69 -22.41 22.05
N HIS A 24 10.73 -21.66 21.70
CA HIS A 24 11.21 -20.54 22.49
C HIS A 24 10.15 -19.45 22.41
N HIS A 25 9.14 -19.52 23.29
CA HIS A 25 8.20 -18.43 23.49
C HIS A 25 9.01 -17.18 23.86
N PRO A 26 8.86 -16.07 23.12
CA PRO A 26 9.57 -14.83 23.42
C PRO A 26 9.32 -14.45 24.88
N ARG A 27 10.40 -14.18 25.62
CA ARG A 27 10.30 -13.72 27.00
C ARG A 27 9.51 -12.41 27.03
N PRO A 28 8.54 -12.23 27.93
CA PRO A 28 7.79 -10.97 28.00
C PRO A 28 8.74 -9.79 28.30
N PRO A 29 8.53 -8.61 27.68
CA PRO A 29 9.30 -7.41 27.97
C PRO A 29 9.28 -7.06 29.47
N THR A 30 10.38 -6.53 30.00
CA THR A 30 10.56 -6.30 31.45
C THR A 30 10.98 -4.88 31.80
N LYS A 31 11.68 -4.18 30.90
CA LYS A 31 12.16 -2.82 31.13
C LYS A 31 11.13 -1.79 30.65
N HIS A 32 11.00 -0.67 31.34
CA HIS A 32 10.08 0.42 30.96
C HIS A 32 10.86 1.73 30.76
N CYS A 33 10.67 2.38 29.62
CA CYS A 33 11.12 3.74 29.36
C CYS A 33 9.92 4.62 29.02
N THR A 34 9.84 5.79 29.65
CA THR A 34 8.87 6.83 29.29
C THR A 34 9.58 7.92 28.50
N VAL A 35 9.05 8.30 27.35
CA VAL A 35 9.61 9.37 26.53
C VAL A 35 9.32 10.71 27.21
N LYS A 36 10.38 11.44 27.57
CA LYS A 36 10.28 12.77 28.14
C LYS A 36 9.76 13.75 27.10
N HIS A 37 8.81 14.59 27.49
CA HIS A 37 8.27 15.68 26.69
C HIS A 37 8.79 17.03 27.20
N ASN A 38 9.21 17.90 26.29
CA ASN A 38 9.58 19.28 26.58
C ASN A 38 8.32 20.17 26.57
N HIS A 39 7.93 20.64 27.76
CA HIS A 39 6.71 21.45 27.94
C HIS A 39 6.76 22.85 27.29
N ASP A 40 7.93 23.30 26.84
CA ASP A 40 8.12 24.58 26.15
C ASP A 40 7.96 24.46 24.62
N GLY A 41 7.65 23.25 24.12
CA GLY A 41 7.47 22.98 22.68
C GLY A 41 8.78 22.83 21.90
N SER A 42 9.94 22.85 22.58
CA SER A 42 11.24 22.58 21.96
C SER A 42 11.36 21.13 21.47
N ASP A 43 12.29 20.90 20.54
CA ASP A 43 12.47 19.61 19.85
C ASP A 43 12.68 18.43 20.84
N ASP A 44 11.75 17.49 20.82
CA ASP A 44 11.72 16.25 21.61
C ASP A 44 12.51 15.12 20.95
N SER A 45 13.04 15.29 19.73
CA SER A 45 13.68 14.21 18.97
C SER A 45 14.84 13.54 19.73
N ALA A 46 15.62 14.31 20.49
CA ALA A 46 16.68 13.77 21.34
C ALA A 46 16.14 12.93 22.51
N ASN A 47 15.02 13.35 23.12
CA ASN A 47 14.35 12.60 24.18
C ASN A 47 13.77 11.27 23.64
N ILE A 48 13.18 11.31 22.45
CA ILE A 48 12.68 10.13 21.73
C ILE A 48 13.85 9.16 21.48
N LEU A 49 14.92 9.62 20.83
CA LEU A 49 16.07 8.78 20.52
C LEU A 49 16.71 8.19 21.78
N HIS A 50 16.81 8.98 22.85
CA HIS A 50 17.35 8.52 24.13
C HIS A 50 16.53 7.35 24.71
N ALA A 51 15.19 7.49 24.77
CA ALA A 51 14.32 6.44 25.30
C ALA A 51 14.41 5.15 24.46
N PHE A 52 14.44 5.26 23.13
CA PHE A 52 14.57 4.11 22.25
C PHE A 52 15.93 3.43 22.34
N THR A 53 17.01 4.20 22.50
CA THR A 53 18.36 3.64 22.70
C THR A 53 18.45 2.93 24.06
N ALA A 54 17.90 3.54 25.12
CA ALA A 54 17.90 2.96 26.45
C ALA A 54 17.03 1.69 26.54
N CYS A 55 15.93 1.64 25.79
CA CYS A 55 14.97 0.53 25.78
C CYS A 55 14.88 -0.12 24.38
N ALA A 56 16.03 -0.48 23.81
CA ALA A 56 16.08 -1.15 22.51
C ALA A 56 15.75 -2.65 22.58
N THR A 57 15.75 -3.27 23.77
CA THR A 57 15.56 -4.72 23.90
C THR A 57 14.73 -5.09 25.13
N ASP A 58 13.82 -6.07 24.97
CA ASP A 58 12.99 -6.64 26.02
C ASP A 58 12.27 -5.58 26.87
N SER A 59 11.65 -4.61 26.20
CA SER A 59 11.15 -3.40 26.88
C SER A 59 9.85 -2.83 26.34
N PHE A 60 9.20 -2.05 27.20
CA PHE A 60 8.14 -1.12 26.85
C PHE A 60 8.69 0.30 26.71
N ILE A 61 8.32 0.98 25.62
CA ILE A 61 8.56 2.42 25.44
C ILE A 61 7.20 3.09 25.43
N THR A 62 6.97 4.07 26.31
CA THR A 62 5.67 4.74 26.46
C THR A 62 5.80 6.23 26.22
N PHE A 63 4.98 6.75 25.30
CA PHE A 63 4.66 8.15 25.19
C PHE A 63 3.43 8.42 26.06
N LEU A 64 3.48 9.46 26.88
CA LEU A 64 2.32 9.94 27.64
C LEU A 64 1.48 10.86 26.77
N PRO A 65 0.20 11.14 27.12
CA PRO A 65 -0.61 12.13 26.43
C PRO A 65 0.04 13.52 26.43
N ALA A 66 0.60 13.90 25.29
CA ALA A 66 1.24 15.17 25.01
C ALA A 66 1.48 15.32 23.49
N ASN A 67 1.75 16.54 23.05
CA ASN A 67 2.21 16.80 21.69
C ASN A 67 3.74 16.90 21.69
N TYR A 68 4.42 15.87 21.21
CA TYR A 68 5.88 15.83 21.13
C TYR A 68 6.35 16.48 19.84
N SER A 69 7.22 17.48 19.96
CA SER A 69 7.85 18.17 18.83
C SER A 69 8.95 17.29 18.22
N ALA A 70 8.64 16.45 17.25
CA ALA A 70 9.62 15.56 16.60
C ALA A 70 10.29 16.26 15.41
N TYR A 71 11.06 17.32 15.68
CA TYR A 71 11.55 18.25 14.65
C TYR A 71 12.84 17.85 13.93
N THR A 72 13.39 16.69 14.27
CA THR A 72 14.56 16.13 13.61
C THR A 72 14.25 14.71 13.13
N PRO A 73 14.59 14.33 11.88
CA PRO A 73 14.45 12.94 11.42
C PRO A 73 15.17 11.95 12.34
N ILE A 74 14.53 10.82 12.64
CA ILE A 74 15.01 9.87 13.67
C ILE A 74 15.12 8.46 13.09
N THR A 75 16.30 7.85 13.26
CA THR A 75 16.48 6.40 13.10
C THR A 75 16.32 5.72 14.46
N LEU A 76 15.35 4.82 14.55
CA LEU A 76 14.97 4.00 15.70
C LEU A 76 15.33 2.55 15.40
N ALA A 77 16.62 2.24 15.47
CA ALA A 77 17.19 0.96 15.05
C ALA A 77 17.63 0.08 16.24
N GLY A 78 17.85 -1.20 15.95
CA GLY A 78 18.33 -2.18 16.94
C GLY A 78 17.23 -2.65 17.90
N LEU A 79 15.96 -2.43 17.55
CA LEU A 79 14.84 -2.85 18.37
C LEU A 79 14.71 -4.37 18.35
N ASN A 80 14.55 -4.99 19.51
CA ASN A 80 14.33 -6.43 19.63
C ASN A 80 13.38 -6.73 20.76
N ASN A 81 12.21 -7.30 20.46
CA ASN A 81 11.18 -7.60 21.46
C ASN A 81 10.75 -6.35 22.25
N VAL A 82 10.29 -5.33 21.50
CA VAL A 82 9.92 -4.02 22.06
C VAL A 82 8.45 -3.73 21.78
N VAL A 83 7.73 -3.23 22.79
CA VAL A 83 6.36 -2.73 22.65
C VAL A 83 6.37 -1.21 22.88
N ILE A 84 5.92 -0.47 21.87
CA ILE A 84 5.85 0.99 21.87
C ILE A 84 4.38 1.39 22.03
N HIS A 85 4.06 2.06 23.13
CA HIS A 85 2.76 2.65 23.39
C HIS A 85 2.79 4.15 23.06
N LEU A 86 2.21 4.51 21.92
CA LEU A 86 2.11 5.89 21.46
C LEU A 86 0.79 6.51 21.95
N ASN A 87 0.77 7.00 23.19
CA ASN A 87 -0.36 7.76 23.73
C ASN A 87 -0.21 9.28 23.56
N GLY A 88 0.90 9.76 23.02
CA GLY A 88 1.07 11.14 22.59
C GLY A 88 0.90 11.30 21.08
N ASN A 89 1.06 12.53 20.61
CA ASN A 89 1.15 12.87 19.19
C ASN A 89 2.59 13.22 18.83
N LEU A 90 3.04 12.83 17.65
CA LEU A 90 4.33 13.22 17.08
C LEU A 90 4.08 14.30 16.03
N LEU A 91 4.59 15.50 16.29
CA LEU A 91 4.44 16.66 15.42
C LEU A 91 5.71 16.85 14.59
N LEU A 92 5.61 16.85 13.27
CA LEU A 92 6.68 17.35 12.40
C LEU A 92 6.77 18.88 12.51
N PRO A 93 7.89 19.51 12.09
CA PRO A 93 7.96 20.96 11.96
C PRO A 93 6.88 21.46 10.99
N ASN A 94 6.23 22.57 11.34
CA ASN A 94 5.24 23.21 10.48
C ASN A 94 5.89 24.08 9.37
N ASN A 95 7.17 24.44 9.53
CA ASN A 95 7.89 25.23 8.54
C ASN A 95 8.46 24.35 7.41
N ILE A 96 8.10 24.66 6.16
CA ILE A 96 8.50 23.90 4.97
C ILE A 96 10.04 23.89 4.82
N GLU A 97 10.68 25.05 4.91
CA GLU A 97 12.13 25.16 4.73
C GLU A 97 12.89 24.37 5.80
N GLU A 98 12.41 24.38 7.05
CA GLU A 98 12.99 23.59 8.13
C GLU A 98 12.92 22.09 7.83
N VAL A 99 11.76 21.58 7.40
CA VAL A 99 11.60 20.18 7.00
C VAL A 99 12.55 19.83 5.84
N GLN A 100 12.63 20.68 4.81
CA GLN A 100 13.51 20.45 3.66
C GLN A 100 14.98 20.44 4.05
N GLN A 101 15.42 21.38 4.90
CA GLN A 101 16.80 21.43 5.42
C GLN A 101 17.13 20.16 6.20
N LYS A 102 16.24 19.71 7.08
CA LYS A 102 16.41 18.50 7.88
C LYS A 102 16.45 17.23 7.02
N ILE A 103 15.61 17.13 5.99
CA ILE A 103 15.62 16.00 5.07
C ILE A 103 16.86 15.98 4.18
N ASN A 104 17.31 17.14 3.70
CA ASN A 104 18.47 17.25 2.83
C ASN A 104 19.77 16.73 3.49
N VAL A 105 19.86 16.79 4.82
CA VAL A 105 21.02 16.30 5.59
C VAL A 105 20.74 14.99 6.34
N SER A 106 19.54 14.43 6.21
CA SER A 106 19.15 13.21 6.90
C SER A 106 19.92 11.99 6.38
N THR A 107 20.29 11.10 7.30
CA THR A 107 20.96 9.84 6.99
C THR A 107 20.02 8.63 7.09
N ASN A 108 18.73 8.85 7.32
CA ASN A 108 17.73 7.80 7.29
C ASN A 108 17.75 7.09 5.94
N GLN A 109 17.65 5.76 5.94
CA GLN A 109 17.65 4.98 4.71
C GLN A 109 16.42 5.32 3.87
N PRO A 110 16.59 5.80 2.62
CA PRO A 110 15.47 6.18 1.77
C PRO A 110 14.67 4.95 1.32
N SER A 111 13.37 5.14 1.13
CA SER A 111 12.55 4.19 0.38
C SER A 111 12.76 4.36 -1.12
N THR A 112 11.98 3.64 -1.93
CA THR A 112 11.91 3.88 -3.39
C THR A 112 11.45 5.31 -3.74
N TYR A 113 10.75 5.99 -2.83
CA TYR A 113 10.14 7.30 -3.10
C TYR A 113 10.88 8.47 -2.45
N ALA A 114 11.17 8.36 -1.15
CA ALA A 114 11.71 9.48 -0.38
C ALA A 114 12.45 9.03 0.88
N THR A 115 13.24 9.93 1.45
CA THR A 115 13.82 9.77 2.78
C THR A 115 12.71 9.84 3.84
N PRO A 116 12.58 8.85 4.74
CA PRO A 116 11.56 8.87 5.78
C PRO A 116 11.95 9.78 6.94
N TRP A 117 10.95 10.39 7.61
CA TRP A 117 11.16 11.15 8.83
C TRP A 117 11.47 10.23 10.01
N PHE A 118 10.71 9.16 10.17
CA PHE A 118 10.97 8.11 11.17
C PHE A 118 11.39 6.80 10.51
N TYR A 119 12.51 6.21 10.92
CA TYR A 119 12.97 4.92 10.41
C TYR A 119 13.04 3.89 11.53
N PHE A 120 12.11 2.93 11.55
CA PHE A 120 12.09 1.84 12.54
C PHE A 120 12.80 0.60 11.97
N HIS A 121 13.72 0.02 12.75
CA HIS A 121 14.44 -1.17 12.36
C HIS A 121 14.71 -2.14 13.52
N GLY A 122 14.45 -3.43 13.31
CA GLY A 122 14.53 -4.43 14.36
C GLY A 122 13.67 -5.68 14.14
N SER A 123 13.44 -6.42 15.21
CA SER A 123 12.62 -7.63 15.22
C SER A 123 11.68 -7.70 16.43
N ASN A 124 10.54 -8.37 16.28
CA ASN A 124 9.56 -8.54 17.36
C ASN A 124 9.09 -7.20 17.94
N VAL A 125 8.70 -6.24 17.07
CA VAL A 125 8.33 -4.88 17.50
C VAL A 125 6.84 -4.64 17.32
N GLN A 126 6.19 -4.12 18.37
CA GLN A 126 4.81 -3.66 18.31
C GLN A 126 4.75 -2.14 18.48
N LEU A 127 4.13 -1.44 17.53
CA LEU A 127 3.84 -0.02 17.59
C LEU A 127 2.32 0.18 17.73
N ILE A 128 1.89 0.57 18.92
CA ILE A 128 0.49 0.61 19.32
C ILE A 128 0.11 2.05 19.67
N GLY A 129 -0.73 2.66 18.84
CA GLY A 129 -1.35 3.95 19.12
C GLY A 129 -2.48 3.84 20.15
N SER A 130 -2.78 4.97 20.79
CA SER A 130 -3.92 5.09 21.71
C SER A 130 -5.25 4.67 21.06
N ALA A 131 -6.17 4.14 21.85
CA ALA A 131 -7.56 3.93 21.42
C ALA A 131 -8.33 5.25 21.25
N GLU A 132 -7.93 6.29 21.99
CA GLU A 132 -8.51 7.63 21.88
C GLU A 132 -8.08 8.29 20.58
N PHE A 133 -9.04 8.85 19.85
CA PHE A 133 -8.78 9.37 18.51
C PHE A 133 -7.87 10.62 18.52
N GLU A 134 -7.87 11.39 19.62
CA GLU A 134 -7.03 12.58 19.81
C GLU A 134 -5.54 12.29 20.03
N TRP A 135 -5.20 11.03 20.31
CA TRP A 135 -3.85 10.57 20.63
C TRP A 135 -3.35 9.49 19.65
N GLY A 136 -2.06 9.20 19.67
CA GLY A 136 -1.45 8.22 18.77
C GLY A 136 -1.33 8.72 17.33
N ARG A 137 -1.22 10.04 17.14
CA ARG A 137 -1.18 10.68 15.83
C ARG A 137 0.25 10.98 15.41
N PHE A 138 0.52 10.81 14.13
CA PHE A 138 1.62 11.43 13.43
C PHE A 138 1.06 12.61 12.65
N TYR A 139 1.46 13.83 12.99
CA TYR A 139 0.92 15.06 12.40
C TYR A 139 1.98 15.70 11.50
N GLY A 140 1.70 15.75 10.19
CA GLY A 140 2.66 16.22 9.19
C GLY A 140 2.52 17.68 8.76
N PHE A 141 1.41 18.36 9.09
CA PHE A 141 1.10 19.72 8.64
C PHE A 141 1.11 19.91 7.11
N GLY A 142 0.71 18.88 6.36
CA GLY A 142 0.75 18.83 4.90
C GLY A 142 -0.08 19.89 4.16
N ASN A 143 -1.14 20.42 4.76
CA ASN A 143 -2.02 21.41 4.10
C ASN A 143 -1.24 22.58 3.49
N HIS A 144 -0.27 23.14 4.22
CA HIS A 144 0.49 24.29 3.73
C HIS A 144 1.39 23.93 2.54
N TRP A 145 1.90 22.70 2.48
CA TRP A 145 2.68 22.21 1.35
C TRP A 145 1.83 22.13 0.10
N TRP A 146 0.62 21.59 0.25
CA TRP A 146 -0.34 21.46 -0.84
C TRP A 146 -0.81 22.84 -1.29
N ASP A 147 -1.22 23.73 -0.39
CA ASP A 147 -1.67 25.08 -0.75
C ASP A 147 -0.63 25.92 -1.50
N LEU A 148 0.66 25.66 -1.27
CA LEU A 148 1.74 26.30 -2.00
C LEU A 148 2.23 25.51 -3.23
N GLY A 149 1.69 24.30 -3.45
CA GLY A 149 2.12 23.42 -4.55
C GLY A 149 3.57 22.93 -4.42
N VAL A 150 4.13 22.90 -3.20
CA VAL A 150 5.52 22.49 -2.96
C VAL A 150 5.64 20.98 -3.07
N ARG A 151 6.42 20.50 -4.04
CA ARG A 151 6.62 19.07 -4.28
C ARG A 151 8.08 18.60 -4.14
N THR A 152 8.99 19.51 -3.86
CA THR A 152 10.43 19.23 -3.72
C THR A 152 10.79 18.86 -2.28
N LEU A 153 11.73 17.90 -2.12
CA LEU A 153 12.27 17.48 -0.82
C LEU A 153 11.22 17.19 0.26
N ARG A 154 10.11 16.55 -0.13
CA ARG A 154 9.07 16.12 0.79
C ARG A 154 9.48 14.81 1.48
N PRO A 155 9.36 14.71 2.81
CA PRO A 155 9.60 13.45 3.50
C PRO A 155 8.48 12.44 3.22
N GLN A 156 8.85 11.17 3.18
CA GLN A 156 7.90 10.12 3.58
C GLN A 156 7.75 10.17 5.11
N LEU A 157 6.56 9.93 5.64
CA LEU A 157 6.34 9.99 7.09
C LEU A 157 7.23 9.00 7.83
N ALA A 158 7.14 7.71 7.51
CA ALA A 158 7.87 6.69 8.25
C ALA A 158 8.15 5.42 7.44
N THR A 159 9.23 4.71 7.78
CA THR A 159 9.53 3.36 7.31
C THR A 159 9.48 2.39 8.49
N PHE A 160 8.75 1.29 8.34
CA PHE A 160 8.66 0.21 9.34
C PHE A 160 9.37 -1.06 8.83
N ASN A 161 10.69 -1.09 8.96
CA ASN A 161 11.54 -2.19 8.53
C ASN A 161 11.76 -3.19 9.68
N ILE A 162 10.71 -3.93 10.02
CA ILE A 162 10.69 -4.86 11.16
C ILE A 162 10.46 -6.29 10.66
N THR A 163 11.12 -7.28 11.29
CA THR A 163 10.74 -8.69 11.20
C THR A 163 9.84 -9.08 12.35
N ASN A 164 8.70 -9.73 12.10
CA ASN A 164 7.69 -10.08 13.10
C ASN A 164 7.20 -8.84 13.86
N GLY A 165 6.24 -8.12 13.28
CA GLY A 165 5.84 -6.81 13.81
C GLY A 165 4.34 -6.54 13.76
N LEU A 166 3.90 -5.64 14.63
CA LEU A 166 2.52 -5.17 14.70
C LEU A 166 2.48 -3.65 14.67
N MET A 167 1.65 -3.09 13.80
CA MET A 167 1.23 -1.69 13.85
C MET A 167 -0.27 -1.67 14.15
N ARG A 168 -0.70 -0.94 15.19
CA ARG A 168 -2.13 -0.89 15.56
C ARG A 168 -2.57 0.51 15.98
N ASN A 169 -3.78 0.91 15.57
CA ASN A 169 -4.45 2.16 16.00
C ASN A 169 -3.66 3.45 15.74
N LEU A 170 -2.83 3.45 14.69
CA LEU A 170 -2.02 4.61 14.30
C LEU A 170 -2.82 5.53 13.39
N LYS A 171 -2.74 6.84 13.66
CA LYS A 171 -3.36 7.88 12.82
C LYS A 171 -2.30 8.73 12.14
N VAL A 172 -2.42 8.90 10.83
CA VAL A 172 -1.61 9.81 10.02
C VAL A 172 -2.49 11.00 9.66
N ILE A 173 -2.12 12.18 10.15
CA ILE A 173 -2.91 13.40 10.02
C ILE A 173 -2.12 14.43 9.22
N LYS A 174 -2.70 14.88 8.10
CA LYS A 174 -2.12 15.80 7.13
C LYS A 174 -0.63 15.47 6.85
N PRO A 175 -0.31 14.28 6.32
CA PRO A 175 1.08 13.95 5.97
C PRO A 175 1.61 14.93 4.92
N VAL A 176 2.92 15.16 4.85
CA VAL A 176 3.47 16.06 3.81
C VAL A 176 3.33 15.44 2.41
N ALA A 177 3.64 14.14 2.31
CA ALA A 177 3.52 13.31 1.12
C ALA A 177 3.23 11.86 1.58
N TRP A 178 4.06 10.88 1.17
CA TRP A 178 3.88 9.46 1.46
C TRP A 178 3.77 9.17 2.96
N GLY A 179 2.87 8.26 3.32
CA GLY A 179 2.67 7.77 4.68
C GLY A 179 3.72 6.73 5.07
N TRP A 180 3.29 5.48 5.21
CA TRP A 180 4.15 4.38 5.68
C TRP A 180 4.78 3.60 4.54
N ASN A 181 6.09 3.38 4.58
CA ASN A 181 6.75 2.34 3.80
C ASN A 181 6.99 1.10 4.67
N ILE A 182 6.65 -0.07 4.16
CA ILE A 182 6.72 -1.35 4.85
C ILE A 182 7.57 -2.33 4.03
N PRO A 183 8.90 -2.32 4.23
CA PRO A 183 9.81 -3.30 3.63
C PRO A 183 10.04 -4.53 4.51
N GLY A 184 9.52 -4.54 5.75
CA GLY A 184 9.73 -5.62 6.70
C GLY A 184 8.95 -6.91 6.37
N THR A 185 9.11 -7.92 7.23
CA THR A 185 8.57 -9.27 7.00
C THR A 185 7.76 -9.75 8.18
N ASP A 186 6.71 -10.54 7.93
CA ASP A 186 5.80 -11.08 8.95
C ASP A 186 5.14 -9.95 9.75
N LEU A 187 4.41 -9.09 9.04
CA LEU A 187 3.86 -7.87 9.59
C LEU A 187 2.34 -7.88 9.61
N ARG A 188 1.77 -7.31 10.67
CA ARG A 188 0.34 -7.04 10.77
C ARG A 188 0.08 -5.56 11.02
N VAL A 189 -0.78 -4.96 10.22
CA VAL A 189 -1.26 -3.58 10.37
C VAL A 189 -2.75 -3.62 10.65
N GLU A 190 -3.19 -2.98 11.73
CA GLU A 190 -4.58 -3.00 12.19
C GLU A 190 -5.11 -1.61 12.55
N ASN A 191 -6.34 -1.31 12.14
CA ASN A 191 -7.03 -0.06 12.49
C ASN A 191 -6.19 1.18 12.15
N HIS A 192 -5.68 1.21 10.92
CA HIS A 192 -4.86 2.31 10.44
C HIS A 192 -5.75 3.42 9.88
N PHE A 193 -5.48 4.66 10.27
CA PHE A 193 -6.26 5.82 9.85
C PHE A 193 -5.38 6.85 9.14
N VAL A 194 -5.81 7.32 7.97
CA VAL A 194 -5.15 8.38 7.21
C VAL A 194 -6.14 9.50 6.88
N ASP A 195 -5.82 10.71 7.32
CA ASP A 195 -6.49 11.94 6.88
C ASP A 195 -5.49 12.84 6.16
N ALA A 196 -5.50 12.77 4.83
CA ALA A 196 -4.82 13.70 3.93
C ALA A 196 -5.82 14.53 3.11
N LYS A 197 -7.07 14.67 3.57
CA LYS A 197 -8.05 15.54 2.89
C LYS A 197 -7.67 17.01 3.15
N PRO A 198 -7.57 17.89 2.14
CA PRO A 198 -7.26 19.31 2.36
C PRO A 198 -8.41 20.03 3.08
N ASP A 199 -8.09 21.05 3.89
CA ASP A 199 -9.08 21.79 4.69
C ASP A 199 -9.85 22.84 3.86
N ASN A 200 -9.16 23.49 2.92
CA ASN A 200 -9.64 24.58 2.06
C ASN A 200 -9.60 24.21 0.56
N GLY A 201 -8.97 23.09 0.22
CA GLY A 201 -8.79 22.62 -1.14
C GLY A 201 -10.00 21.80 -1.60
N THR A 202 -10.34 21.95 -2.88
CA THR A 202 -11.18 20.96 -3.54
C THR A 202 -10.28 19.92 -4.22
N ARG A 203 -10.84 18.75 -4.47
CA ARG A 203 -10.22 17.66 -5.27
C ARG A 203 -9.78 18.06 -6.69
N TRP A 204 -10.12 19.26 -7.15
CA TRP A 204 -9.88 19.79 -8.49
C TRP A 204 -8.65 20.70 -8.59
N ASN A 205 -8.15 21.18 -7.46
CA ASN A 205 -7.09 22.16 -7.46
C ASN A 205 -5.73 21.45 -7.45
N THR A 206 -5.03 21.45 -8.58
CA THR A 206 -3.67 20.86 -8.71
C THR A 206 -2.61 21.54 -7.82
N ILE A 207 -2.92 22.72 -7.25
CA ILE A 207 -2.09 23.34 -6.22
C ILE A 207 -2.43 22.67 -4.88
N SER A 208 -3.59 22.96 -4.27
CA SER A 208 -4.01 22.44 -2.95
C SER A 208 -4.35 20.94 -2.89
N PHE A 209 -4.02 20.15 -3.91
CA PHE A 209 -4.24 18.71 -3.91
C PHE A 209 -3.18 18.01 -3.05
N PRO A 210 -3.55 16.99 -2.25
CA PRO A 210 -2.62 16.25 -1.40
C PRO A 210 -1.79 15.24 -2.22
N PHE A 211 -0.88 15.75 -3.06
CA PHE A 211 -0.04 14.96 -3.97
C PHE A 211 0.73 13.86 -3.25
N ASN A 212 0.73 12.64 -3.80
CA ASN A 212 1.54 11.51 -3.32
C ASN A 212 1.35 11.21 -1.84
N THR A 213 0.15 11.43 -1.32
CA THR A 213 -0.19 11.15 0.08
C THR A 213 -0.57 9.70 0.28
N ASP A 214 0.24 8.79 -0.26
CA ASP A 214 0.05 7.35 -0.18
C ASP A 214 -0.18 6.94 1.28
N GLY A 215 -1.12 6.04 1.53
CA GLY A 215 -1.37 5.53 2.88
C GLY A 215 -0.25 4.61 3.34
N ILE A 216 -0.15 3.46 2.67
CA ILE A 216 0.86 2.43 2.93
C ILE A 216 1.46 1.93 1.62
N ASN A 217 2.77 2.04 1.49
CA ASN A 217 3.57 1.39 0.45
C ASN A 217 4.19 0.11 1.03
N ILE A 218 4.02 -1.04 0.35
CA ILE A 218 4.48 -2.35 0.82
C ILE A 218 5.44 -2.93 -0.21
N SER A 219 6.69 -3.17 0.22
CA SER A 219 7.70 -3.94 -0.53
C SER A 219 8.13 -5.22 0.21
N GLY A 220 7.54 -5.46 1.39
CA GLY A 220 7.89 -6.54 2.30
C GLY A 220 7.15 -7.85 2.03
N HIS A 221 7.42 -8.86 2.86
CA HIS A 221 6.85 -10.20 2.70
C HIS A 221 5.92 -10.57 3.87
N ASN A 222 4.89 -11.39 3.60
CA ASN A 222 3.96 -11.88 4.63
C ASN A 222 3.32 -10.72 5.41
N VAL A 223 2.66 -9.81 4.70
CA VAL A 223 2.07 -8.60 5.30
C VAL A 223 0.55 -8.70 5.30
N THR A 224 -0.07 -8.57 6.47
CA THR A 224 -1.53 -8.45 6.59
C THR A 224 -1.90 -7.01 6.97
N VAL A 225 -2.80 -6.40 6.19
CA VAL A 225 -3.42 -5.11 6.53
C VAL A 225 -4.91 -5.33 6.76
N ALA A 226 -5.41 -5.01 7.95
CA ALA A 226 -6.81 -5.17 8.30
C ALA A 226 -7.39 -3.87 8.86
N SER A 227 -8.60 -3.51 8.42
CA SER A 227 -9.30 -2.32 8.93
C SER A 227 -8.53 -1.02 8.67
N TYR A 228 -8.20 -0.77 7.39
CA TYR A 228 -7.64 0.50 6.95
C TYR A 228 -8.77 1.50 6.66
N TYR A 229 -8.59 2.75 7.07
CA TYR A 229 -9.44 3.86 6.67
C TYR A 229 -8.56 5.01 6.16
N GLY A 230 -8.76 5.42 4.90
CA GLY A 230 -7.97 6.48 4.31
C GLY A 230 -8.79 7.45 3.47
N HIS A 231 -8.59 8.74 3.72
CA HIS A 231 -8.83 9.80 2.76
C HIS A 231 -7.49 10.37 2.33
N ASN A 232 -7.13 10.23 1.06
CA ASN A 232 -5.88 10.75 0.53
C ASN A 232 -5.97 11.10 -0.96
N GLY A 233 -4.89 11.65 -1.50
CA GLY A 233 -4.78 12.04 -2.92
C GLY A 233 -3.99 11.06 -3.79
N ASP A 234 -3.59 9.91 -3.27
CA ASP A 234 -2.85 8.90 -4.02
C ASP A 234 -3.22 7.50 -3.52
N ASP A 235 -2.39 6.49 -3.70
CA ASP A 235 -2.68 5.11 -3.34
C ASP A 235 -3.04 4.94 -1.86
N CYS A 236 -4.14 4.27 -1.55
CA CYS A 236 -4.39 3.83 -0.18
C CYS A 236 -3.35 2.80 0.24
N ILE A 237 -3.24 1.75 -0.58
CA ILE A 237 -2.28 0.67 -0.46
C ILE A 237 -1.60 0.53 -1.82
N SER A 238 -0.28 0.69 -1.83
CA SER A 238 0.56 0.47 -3.00
C SER A 238 1.49 -0.71 -2.75
N ILE A 239 1.38 -1.75 -3.57
CA ILE A 239 2.25 -2.93 -3.52
C ILE A 239 3.33 -2.76 -4.57
N ILE A 240 4.58 -2.70 -4.12
CA ILE A 240 5.71 -2.29 -4.96
C ILE A 240 6.75 -3.40 -5.04
N ASN A 241 7.80 -3.16 -5.82
CA ASN A 241 8.83 -4.15 -6.12
C ASN A 241 9.32 -4.91 -4.88
N GLY A 242 9.33 -6.24 -4.99
CA GLY A 242 9.79 -7.16 -3.95
C GLY A 242 8.66 -7.72 -3.09
N ALA A 243 7.46 -7.12 -3.09
CA ALA A 243 6.39 -7.60 -2.22
C ALA A 243 5.92 -9.02 -2.56
N GLN A 244 5.73 -9.83 -1.51
CA GLN A 244 5.24 -11.19 -1.63
C GLN A 244 4.28 -11.54 -0.48
N ASN A 245 3.19 -12.27 -0.78
CA ASN A 245 2.24 -12.75 0.21
C ASN A 245 1.63 -11.60 1.05
N VAL A 246 0.86 -10.74 0.39
CA VAL A 246 0.19 -9.60 1.02
C VAL A 246 -1.32 -9.83 1.04
N PHE A 247 -1.93 -9.72 2.21
CA PHE A 247 -3.37 -9.79 2.37
C PHE A 247 -3.92 -8.50 2.99
N ALA A 248 -4.70 -7.75 2.24
CA ALA A 248 -5.25 -6.47 2.66
C ALA A 248 -6.80 -6.53 2.65
N THR A 249 -7.42 -6.36 3.82
CA THR A 249 -8.86 -6.62 3.96
C THR A 249 -9.62 -5.64 4.85
N ASN A 250 -10.93 -5.54 4.62
CA ASN A 250 -11.87 -4.73 5.40
C ASN A 250 -11.47 -3.25 5.40
N GLY A 251 -11.24 -2.68 4.22
CA GLY A 251 -10.71 -1.32 4.10
C GLY A 251 -11.68 -0.31 3.50
N PHE A 252 -11.40 0.96 3.74
CA PHE A 252 -12.09 2.10 3.16
C PHE A 252 -11.08 3.07 2.53
N CYS A 253 -11.35 3.50 1.31
CA CYS A 253 -10.53 4.43 0.53
C CYS A 253 -11.39 5.50 -0.09
N GLY A 254 -11.04 6.76 0.11
CA GLY A 254 -11.81 7.83 -0.50
C GLY A 254 -11.13 9.19 -0.60
N PHE A 255 -11.97 10.22 -0.69
CA PHE A 255 -11.66 11.59 -1.11
C PHE A 255 -11.24 11.70 -2.58
N SER A 256 -10.04 11.25 -2.91
CA SER A 256 -9.46 11.26 -4.27
C SER A 256 -8.34 10.23 -4.39
N SER A 257 -8.40 9.20 -3.55
CA SER A 257 -7.39 8.13 -3.52
C SER A 257 -7.26 7.51 -4.90
N HIS A 258 -6.05 7.11 -5.28
CA HIS A 258 -5.84 6.28 -6.47
C HIS A 258 -6.12 4.79 -6.22
N GLY A 259 -6.56 4.45 -5.02
CA GLY A 259 -7.14 3.16 -4.69
C GLY A 259 -6.13 2.09 -4.31
N LEU A 260 -6.39 0.86 -4.75
CA LEU A 260 -5.63 -0.34 -4.41
C LEU A 260 -4.72 -0.71 -5.58
N SER A 261 -3.44 -0.39 -5.45
CA SER A 261 -2.50 -0.40 -6.57
C SER A 261 -1.42 -1.46 -6.44
N ILE A 262 -1.16 -2.14 -7.54
CA ILE A 262 0.11 -2.81 -7.80
C ILE A 262 0.97 -1.90 -8.67
N GLY A 263 2.22 -1.68 -8.25
CA GLY A 263 3.22 -0.89 -8.96
C GLY A 263 3.37 0.57 -8.47
N SER A 264 4.08 1.43 -9.20
CA SER A 264 4.55 1.17 -10.56
C SER A 264 5.71 0.17 -10.61
N LEU A 265 5.66 -0.76 -11.56
CA LEU A 265 6.70 -1.77 -11.80
C LEU A 265 7.47 -1.51 -13.10
N GLY A 266 8.76 -1.82 -13.10
CA GLY A 266 9.60 -1.79 -14.29
C GLY A 266 10.19 -0.43 -14.63
N SER A 267 10.24 0.52 -13.69
CA SER A 267 10.79 1.86 -13.95
C SER A 267 12.20 1.79 -14.53
N LYS A 268 12.47 2.58 -15.58
CA LYS A 268 13.75 2.59 -16.31
C LYS A 268 14.18 1.22 -16.87
N GLY A 269 13.22 0.35 -17.18
CA GLY A 269 13.50 -0.99 -17.69
C GLY A 269 13.99 -1.98 -16.62
N SER A 270 13.85 -1.63 -15.34
CA SER A 270 14.24 -2.52 -14.23
C SER A 270 13.39 -3.79 -14.22
N PHE A 271 13.99 -4.89 -13.75
CA PHE A 271 13.25 -6.12 -13.48
C PHE A 271 12.63 -6.03 -12.09
N GLN A 272 11.29 -5.93 -12.03
CA GLN A 272 10.57 -5.77 -10.76
C GLN A 272 9.47 -6.80 -10.60
N THR A 273 9.27 -7.27 -9.37
CA THR A 273 8.38 -8.41 -9.09
C THR A 273 7.39 -8.12 -7.97
N VAL A 274 6.17 -8.63 -8.14
CA VAL A 274 5.16 -8.74 -7.09
C VAL A 274 4.47 -10.10 -7.19
N GLN A 275 4.22 -10.76 -6.07
CA GLN A 275 3.52 -12.05 -6.10
C GLN A 275 2.59 -12.26 -4.89
N ASP A 276 1.52 -13.03 -5.08
CA ASP A 276 0.61 -13.49 -4.03
C ASP A 276 -0.02 -12.32 -3.25
N VAL A 277 -0.88 -11.56 -3.92
CA VAL A 277 -1.53 -10.39 -3.32
C VAL A 277 -3.04 -10.54 -3.36
N VAL A 278 -3.70 -10.30 -2.23
CA VAL A 278 -5.16 -10.34 -2.13
C VAL A 278 -5.68 -9.08 -1.46
N PHE A 279 -6.49 -8.32 -2.18
CA PHE A 279 -7.34 -7.26 -1.65
C PHE A 279 -8.77 -7.78 -1.52
N LYS A 280 -9.33 -7.74 -0.31
CA LYS A 280 -10.69 -8.28 -0.07
C LYS A 280 -11.57 -7.40 0.81
N ASN A 281 -12.82 -7.21 0.42
CA ASN A 281 -13.81 -6.44 1.16
C ASN A 281 -13.36 -4.97 1.36
N TRP A 282 -13.43 -4.20 0.29
CA TRP A 282 -13.07 -2.78 0.29
C TRP A 282 -14.21 -1.90 -0.20
N THR A 283 -14.37 -0.74 0.43
CA THR A 283 -15.23 0.33 -0.06
C THR A 283 -14.37 1.46 -0.61
N MET A 284 -14.62 1.81 -1.87
CA MET A 284 -13.96 2.87 -2.61
C MET A 284 -14.97 4.00 -2.82
N ASP A 285 -14.76 5.16 -2.19
CA ASP A 285 -15.69 6.29 -2.18
C ASP A 285 -15.05 7.59 -2.67
N GLY A 286 -15.36 7.96 -3.91
CA GLY A 286 -14.71 9.09 -4.58
C GLY A 286 -13.23 8.84 -4.90
N ALA A 287 -12.81 7.57 -4.97
CA ALA A 287 -11.49 7.18 -5.44
C ALA A 287 -11.42 7.24 -6.98
N VAL A 288 -10.21 7.36 -7.54
CA VAL A 288 -9.98 7.30 -8.98
C VAL A 288 -10.15 5.87 -9.49
N TYR A 289 -9.63 4.89 -8.76
CA TYR A 289 -9.69 3.48 -9.15
C TYR A 289 -10.24 2.60 -8.02
N GLY A 290 -10.98 1.56 -8.39
CA GLY A 290 -11.28 0.46 -7.49
C GLY A 290 -10.09 -0.48 -7.34
N ALA A 291 -9.62 -1.00 -8.47
CA ALA A 291 -8.40 -1.79 -8.60
C ALA A 291 -7.48 -1.18 -9.65
N ARG A 292 -6.17 -1.11 -9.35
CA ARG A 292 -5.18 -0.58 -10.27
C ARG A 292 -3.95 -1.49 -10.36
N PHE A 293 -3.51 -1.73 -11.59
CA PHE A 293 -2.15 -2.17 -11.89
C PHE A 293 -1.50 -1.15 -12.81
N LYS A 294 -0.25 -0.80 -12.51
CA LYS A 294 0.56 0.12 -13.32
C LYS A 294 1.97 -0.45 -13.49
N SER A 295 2.42 -0.61 -14.72
CA SER A 295 3.83 -0.84 -15.04
C SER A 295 4.31 0.09 -16.14
N TRP A 296 5.59 0.42 -16.09
CA TRP A 296 6.23 1.33 -17.02
C TRP A 296 6.34 0.75 -18.41
N THR A 297 6.11 1.58 -19.43
CA THR A 297 6.47 1.30 -20.82
C THR A 297 7.95 0.91 -20.90
N GLY A 298 8.26 -0.23 -21.52
CA GLY A 298 9.64 -0.73 -21.60
C GLY A 298 10.14 -1.45 -20.34
N GLY A 299 9.29 -1.62 -19.31
CA GLY A 299 9.61 -2.32 -18.07
C GLY A 299 9.87 -3.82 -18.23
N ALA A 300 10.34 -4.46 -17.16
CA ALA A 300 10.59 -5.90 -17.11
C ALA A 300 10.20 -6.48 -15.74
N GLY A 301 10.15 -7.81 -15.66
CA GLY A 301 9.74 -8.54 -14.46
C GLY A 301 8.31 -9.05 -14.57
N PHE A 302 7.66 -9.28 -13.43
CA PHE A 302 6.30 -9.84 -13.41
C PHE A 302 5.48 -9.42 -12.19
N ALA A 303 4.16 -9.43 -12.35
CA ALA A 303 3.21 -9.48 -11.24
C ALA A 303 2.35 -10.73 -11.38
N ASP A 304 2.32 -11.56 -10.35
CA ASP A 304 1.67 -12.87 -10.42
C ASP A 304 0.74 -13.13 -9.23
N ASN A 305 -0.37 -13.83 -9.49
CA ASN A 305 -1.35 -14.24 -8.49
C ASN A 305 -1.89 -13.07 -7.64
N VAL A 306 -2.60 -12.15 -8.30
CA VAL A 306 -3.18 -10.97 -7.66
C VAL A 306 -4.70 -11.02 -7.73
N THR A 307 -5.37 -10.89 -6.59
CA THR A 307 -6.82 -10.89 -6.48
C THR A 307 -7.36 -9.59 -5.89
N TRP A 308 -8.35 -9.01 -6.55
CA TRP A 308 -9.28 -8.05 -5.95
C TRP A 308 -10.66 -8.68 -5.84
N GLU A 309 -11.19 -8.78 -4.63
CA GLU A 309 -12.47 -9.43 -4.36
C GLU A 309 -13.35 -8.59 -3.42
N ASP A 310 -14.66 -8.58 -3.68
CA ASP A 310 -15.67 -7.88 -2.86
C ASP A 310 -15.37 -6.37 -2.77
N ILE A 311 -15.36 -5.69 -3.92
CA ILE A 311 -15.03 -4.27 -4.02
C ILE A 311 -16.30 -3.45 -4.29
N LYS A 312 -16.70 -2.65 -3.30
CA LYS A 312 -17.81 -1.70 -3.41
C LYS A 312 -17.32 -0.37 -3.97
N LEU A 313 -17.99 0.12 -5.01
CA LEU A 313 -17.67 1.38 -5.67
C LEU A 313 -18.76 2.42 -5.41
N VAL A 314 -18.36 3.58 -4.89
CA VAL A 314 -19.22 4.73 -4.66
C VAL A 314 -18.55 5.92 -5.34
N ASN A 315 -19.13 6.40 -6.44
CA ASN A 315 -18.61 7.55 -7.19
C ASN A 315 -17.14 7.41 -7.63
N VAL A 316 -16.73 6.21 -8.05
CA VAL A 316 -15.35 5.94 -8.51
C VAL A 316 -15.21 6.28 -9.99
N SER A 317 -14.05 6.75 -10.46
CA SER A 317 -13.88 7.03 -11.91
C SER A 317 -13.85 5.74 -12.74
N THR A 318 -12.98 4.80 -12.37
CA THR A 318 -12.80 3.53 -13.11
C THR A 318 -12.77 2.35 -12.14
N ALA A 319 -13.56 1.30 -12.39
CA ALA A 319 -13.61 0.17 -11.47
C ALA A 319 -12.31 -0.63 -11.49
N ILE A 320 -11.82 -0.99 -12.69
CA ILE A 320 -10.62 -1.79 -12.89
C ILE A 320 -9.76 -1.11 -13.96
N PHE A 321 -8.53 -0.75 -13.59
CA PHE A 321 -7.57 -0.10 -14.48
C PHE A 321 -6.25 -0.85 -14.51
N LEU A 322 -5.96 -1.47 -15.65
CA LEU A 322 -4.72 -2.19 -15.92
C LEU A 322 -3.98 -1.47 -17.03
N THR A 323 -2.81 -0.93 -16.71
CA THR A 323 -1.93 -0.32 -17.72
C THR A 323 -0.51 -0.86 -17.63
N GLN A 324 0.05 -1.14 -18.79
CA GLN A 324 1.46 -1.39 -19.00
C GLN A 324 2.16 -0.22 -19.72
N ASN A 325 1.46 0.90 -19.91
CA ASN A 325 1.95 2.13 -20.53
C ASN A 325 2.15 3.27 -19.53
N TYR A 326 2.39 2.96 -18.25
CA TYR A 326 2.54 3.98 -17.23
C TYR A 326 3.78 4.84 -17.47
N PHE A 327 3.64 6.14 -17.24
CA PHE A 327 4.76 7.09 -17.18
C PHE A 327 4.49 8.13 -16.09
N ASP A 328 5.57 8.67 -15.52
CA ASP A 328 5.49 9.76 -14.55
C ASP A 328 5.70 11.10 -15.26
N GLN A 329 4.66 11.95 -15.25
CA GLN A 329 4.69 13.26 -15.88
C GLN A 329 5.73 14.21 -15.28
N SER A 330 6.12 13.98 -14.02
CA SER A 330 7.18 14.75 -13.37
C SER A 330 8.56 14.43 -13.93
N LEU A 331 8.72 13.27 -14.59
CA LEU A 331 9.98 12.86 -15.22
C LEU A 331 10.03 13.21 -16.71
N GLY A 332 8.92 13.60 -17.32
CA GLY A 332 8.85 14.02 -18.71
C GLY A 332 7.58 13.57 -19.44
N PRO A 333 7.52 13.79 -20.77
CA PRO A 333 6.42 13.29 -21.60
C PRO A 333 6.42 11.74 -21.65
N PRO A 334 5.33 11.12 -22.16
CA PRO A 334 5.29 9.69 -22.42
C PRO A 334 6.55 9.23 -23.19
N PRO A 335 7.22 8.15 -22.75
CA PRO A 335 8.44 7.72 -23.39
C PRO A 335 8.12 7.14 -24.77
N ASN A 336 8.90 7.54 -25.79
CA ASN A 336 8.78 7.03 -27.15
C ASN A 336 9.52 5.68 -27.27
N VAL A 337 9.01 4.65 -26.59
CA VAL A 337 9.65 3.34 -26.53
C VAL A 337 9.16 2.46 -27.67
N THR A 338 10.09 2.00 -28.50
CA THR A 338 9.85 1.01 -29.58
C THR A 338 10.14 -0.43 -29.14
N SER A 339 10.59 -0.62 -27.89
CA SER A 339 10.78 -1.94 -27.28
C SER A 339 9.44 -2.60 -26.98
N ASN A 340 9.32 -3.88 -27.29
CA ASN A 340 8.18 -4.72 -26.89
C ASN A 340 8.32 -5.28 -25.46
N SER A 341 9.33 -4.84 -24.70
CA SER A 341 9.50 -5.28 -23.30
C SER A 341 8.45 -4.65 -22.39
N SER A 342 7.78 -5.48 -21.60
CA SER A 342 6.89 -5.03 -20.55
C SER A 342 6.92 -5.98 -19.36
N THR A 343 6.41 -5.51 -18.22
CA THR A 343 6.21 -6.34 -17.02
C THR A 343 5.12 -7.36 -17.32
N HIS A 344 5.41 -8.65 -17.18
CA HIS A 344 4.40 -9.69 -17.43
C HIS A 344 3.39 -9.73 -16.29
N ILE A 345 2.12 -9.98 -16.60
CA ILE A 345 1.08 -10.17 -15.59
C ILE A 345 0.46 -11.55 -15.78
N SER A 346 0.31 -12.28 -14.68
CA SER A 346 -0.29 -13.61 -14.69
C SER A 346 -1.21 -13.86 -13.51
N ASN A 347 -2.26 -14.65 -13.71
CA ASN A 347 -3.15 -15.12 -12.64
C ASN A 347 -3.84 -13.95 -11.89
N PHE A 348 -4.29 -12.94 -12.62
CA PHE A 348 -5.04 -11.83 -12.04
C PHE A 348 -6.52 -12.17 -11.95
N LYS A 349 -7.13 -11.94 -10.79
CA LYS A 349 -8.55 -12.21 -10.54
C LYS A 349 -9.27 -10.98 -10.01
N TYR A 350 -10.33 -10.59 -10.70
CA TYR A 350 -11.28 -9.58 -10.26
C TYR A 350 -12.60 -10.26 -10.02
N ASN A 351 -13.14 -10.15 -8.81
CA ASN A 351 -14.41 -10.80 -8.48
C ASN A 351 -15.30 -9.91 -7.61
N ASN A 352 -16.59 -9.89 -7.94
CA ASN A 352 -17.61 -9.21 -7.15
C ASN A 352 -17.34 -7.71 -6.96
N PHE A 353 -17.23 -6.98 -8.07
CA PHE A 353 -17.21 -5.51 -8.07
C PHE A 353 -18.63 -5.00 -8.27
N TYR A 354 -19.07 -4.07 -7.41
CA TYR A 354 -20.43 -3.56 -7.48
C TYR A 354 -20.56 -2.10 -7.05
N GLY A 355 -21.53 -1.40 -7.63
CA GLY A 355 -21.82 -0.01 -7.31
C GLY A 355 -21.83 0.88 -8.55
N GLY A 356 -21.39 2.13 -8.38
CA GLY A 356 -21.55 3.17 -9.39
C GLY A 356 -20.30 4.00 -9.62
N LEU A 357 -20.11 4.39 -10.88
CA LEU A 357 -19.02 5.27 -11.30
C LEU A 357 -19.45 6.74 -11.31
N ASN A 358 -18.48 7.64 -11.42
CA ASN A 358 -18.71 9.07 -11.54
C ASN A 358 -17.91 9.66 -12.71
N ALA A 359 -18.57 10.46 -13.56
CA ALA A 359 -17.93 11.15 -14.69
C ALA A 359 -17.12 12.36 -14.24
N ASN A 360 -17.33 12.85 -13.02
CA ASN A 360 -16.61 13.97 -12.46
C ASN A 360 -15.39 13.42 -11.70
N TRP A 361 -14.31 13.19 -12.45
CA TRP A 361 -13.05 12.56 -12.04
C TRP A 361 -12.20 13.44 -11.14
N THR A 362 -11.83 12.94 -9.97
CA THR A 362 -11.19 13.73 -8.92
C THR A 362 -9.71 13.44 -8.84
N ASP A 363 -8.92 14.08 -9.69
CA ASP A 363 -7.49 13.82 -9.70
C ASP A 363 -6.70 15.07 -10.03
N GLY A 364 -6.25 15.76 -8.98
CA GLY A 364 -5.37 16.91 -9.12
C GLY A 364 -3.96 16.53 -9.59
N THR A 365 -3.64 15.23 -9.74
CA THR A 365 -2.29 14.78 -10.11
C THR A 365 -1.96 14.85 -11.60
N CYS A 366 -2.94 15.10 -12.47
CA CYS A 366 -2.62 15.43 -13.87
C CYS A 366 -2.07 16.86 -13.96
N ILE A 367 -0.75 16.98 -14.10
CA ILE A 367 -0.04 18.26 -14.02
C ILE A 367 0.34 18.84 -15.38
N THR A 368 0.36 17.99 -16.42
CA THR A 368 0.62 18.38 -17.81
C THR A 368 -0.26 17.54 -18.75
N PRO A 369 -0.73 18.07 -19.89
CA PRO A 369 -1.25 17.23 -20.96
C PRO A 369 -0.09 16.55 -21.71
N VAL A 370 -0.16 15.27 -22.10
CA VAL A 370 -1.20 14.26 -21.83
C VAL A 370 -1.02 13.67 -20.43
N CYS A 371 -2.13 13.45 -19.69
CA CYS A 371 -2.13 12.88 -18.33
C CYS A 371 -1.53 11.46 -18.27
N TRP A 372 -0.94 11.08 -17.13
CA TRP A 372 -0.32 9.74 -16.95
C TRP A 372 -1.31 8.56 -17.01
N ASN A 373 -2.61 8.82 -16.83
CA ASN A 373 -3.68 7.83 -16.93
C ASN A 373 -4.46 7.89 -18.24
N PHE A 374 -4.00 8.66 -19.22
CA PHE A 374 -4.70 8.79 -20.48
C PHE A 374 -4.73 7.46 -21.22
N VAL A 375 -5.93 7.05 -21.64
CA VAL A 375 -6.16 5.94 -22.55
C VAL A 375 -7.09 6.44 -23.65
N GLU A 376 -6.72 6.20 -24.90
CA GLU A 376 -7.50 6.67 -26.04
C GLU A 376 -8.94 6.13 -25.98
N GLY A 377 -9.91 7.01 -26.21
CA GLY A 377 -11.34 6.69 -26.14
C GLY A 377 -11.89 6.53 -24.73
N GLY A 378 -11.11 6.82 -23.69
CA GLY A 378 -11.59 6.94 -22.31
C GLY A 378 -12.44 8.20 -22.12
N ASP A 379 -13.53 8.07 -21.37
CA ASP A 379 -14.45 9.16 -20.99
C ASP A 379 -14.58 9.31 -19.46
N ALA A 380 -13.69 8.66 -18.71
CA ALA A 380 -13.66 8.62 -17.25
C ALA A 380 -14.84 7.88 -16.58
N THR A 381 -15.68 7.18 -17.35
CA THR A 381 -16.75 6.30 -16.82
C THR A 381 -16.67 4.85 -17.30
N GLN A 382 -15.54 4.48 -17.92
CA GLN A 382 -15.26 3.08 -18.24
C GLN A 382 -15.24 2.24 -16.97
N SER A 383 -15.93 1.11 -16.99
CA SER A 383 -15.87 0.17 -15.89
C SER A 383 -14.55 -0.58 -15.87
N ILE A 384 -14.08 -1.01 -17.04
CA ILE A 384 -12.83 -1.78 -17.17
C ILE A 384 -11.98 -1.13 -18.25
N ILE A 385 -10.72 -0.86 -17.95
CA ILE A 385 -9.72 -0.43 -18.91
C ILE A 385 -8.53 -1.37 -18.83
N PHE A 386 -8.31 -2.13 -19.89
CA PHE A 386 -7.16 -2.99 -20.09
C PHE A 386 -6.31 -2.39 -21.23
N ASP A 387 -5.24 -1.71 -20.83
CA ASP A 387 -4.26 -1.05 -21.67
C ASP A 387 -2.95 -1.87 -21.63
N LEU A 388 -2.91 -2.91 -22.45
CA LEU A 388 -1.96 -4.02 -22.34
C LEU A 388 -1.01 -4.12 -23.53
N TYR A 389 0.15 -4.74 -23.30
CA TYR A 389 1.10 -5.14 -24.33
C TYR A 389 0.80 -6.56 -24.84
N PRO A 390 0.85 -6.81 -26.16
CA PRO A 390 0.65 -8.14 -26.72
C PRO A 390 1.59 -9.19 -26.11
N GLY A 391 1.03 -10.34 -25.72
CA GLY A 391 1.81 -11.48 -25.26
C GLY A 391 2.26 -11.43 -23.79
N THR A 392 1.84 -10.41 -23.03
CA THR A 392 2.37 -10.17 -21.68
C THR A 392 1.36 -10.41 -20.55
N ALA A 393 0.10 -10.67 -20.91
CA ALA A 393 -1.01 -10.86 -19.99
C ALA A 393 -1.56 -12.28 -20.10
N LEU A 394 -1.52 -13.04 -19.00
CA LEU A 394 -1.90 -14.46 -18.93
C LEU A 394 -2.87 -14.72 -17.78
N ASN A 395 -3.80 -15.64 -17.99
CA ASN A 395 -4.80 -16.09 -17.04
C ASN A 395 -5.45 -14.95 -16.23
N ILE A 396 -6.00 -13.96 -16.92
CA ILE A 396 -6.76 -12.87 -16.29
C ILE A 396 -8.22 -13.26 -16.28
N SER A 397 -8.91 -13.09 -15.15
CA SER A 397 -10.34 -13.37 -15.03
C SER A 397 -11.09 -12.23 -14.35
N VAL A 398 -12.23 -11.87 -14.93
CA VAL A 398 -13.15 -10.85 -14.41
C VAL A 398 -14.52 -11.49 -14.19
N GLY A 399 -14.78 -11.87 -12.94
CA GLY A 399 -16.03 -12.46 -12.48
C GLY A 399 -16.96 -11.44 -11.82
N SER A 400 -18.26 -11.65 -11.97
CA SER A 400 -19.31 -10.96 -11.20
C SER A 400 -19.15 -9.43 -11.13
N ILE A 401 -19.31 -8.74 -12.27
CA ILE A 401 -19.31 -7.27 -12.34
C ILE A 401 -20.74 -6.76 -12.37
N LYS A 402 -21.08 -5.90 -11.41
CA LYS A 402 -22.35 -5.17 -11.34
C LYS A 402 -22.09 -3.69 -11.08
N VAL A 403 -21.45 -3.05 -12.05
CA VAL A 403 -21.02 -1.64 -12.00
C VAL A 403 -21.81 -0.85 -13.03
N HIS A 404 -22.41 0.27 -12.64
CA HIS A 404 -23.09 1.16 -13.59
C HIS A 404 -22.24 2.42 -13.85
N PRO A 405 -22.21 2.93 -15.10
CA PRO A 405 -21.61 4.23 -15.37
C PRO A 405 -22.37 5.37 -14.67
N PHE A 406 -21.77 6.56 -14.67
CA PHE A 406 -22.38 7.75 -14.05
C PHE A 406 -23.73 8.08 -14.69
N GLU A 407 -24.78 8.16 -13.87
CA GLU A 407 -26.16 8.44 -14.30
C GLU A 407 -26.71 7.50 -15.40
N LYS A 408 -26.09 6.32 -15.57
CA LYS A 408 -26.51 5.30 -16.54
C LYS A 408 -26.94 4.00 -15.85
N PRO A 409 -27.80 3.19 -16.49
CA PRO A 409 -28.14 1.85 -15.98
C PRO A 409 -26.98 0.86 -16.13
N TYR A 410 -27.04 -0.27 -15.41
CA TYR A 410 -26.08 -1.39 -15.51
C TYR A 410 -25.98 -2.01 -16.91
N THR A 411 -26.93 -1.74 -17.81
CA THR A 411 -26.89 -2.23 -19.20
C THR A 411 -25.97 -1.40 -20.09
N GLU A 412 -25.56 -0.21 -19.64
CA GLU A 412 -24.65 0.69 -20.35
C GLU A 412 -23.20 0.60 -19.84
N THR A 413 -22.88 -0.39 -19.01
CA THR A 413 -21.50 -0.68 -18.57
C THR A 413 -20.58 -0.83 -19.78
N THR A 414 -19.44 -0.13 -19.79
CA THR A 414 -18.48 -0.16 -20.90
C THR A 414 -17.09 -0.62 -20.49
N VAL A 415 -16.35 -1.11 -21.48
CA VAL A 415 -14.96 -1.55 -21.36
C VAL A 415 -14.09 -0.94 -22.47
N ILE A 416 -12.81 -0.74 -22.16
CA ILE A 416 -11.74 -0.56 -23.14
C ILE A 416 -10.83 -1.77 -23.01
N CYS A 417 -10.75 -2.57 -24.07
CA CYS A 417 -9.92 -3.76 -24.14
C CYS A 417 -9.66 -4.04 -25.62
N ASP A 418 -8.41 -4.32 -25.97
CA ASP A 418 -8.00 -4.69 -27.31
C ASP A 418 -7.72 -6.21 -27.37
N PRO A 419 -8.52 -6.99 -28.12
CA PRO A 419 -8.33 -8.44 -28.19
C PRO A 419 -6.98 -8.85 -28.80
N GLU A 420 -6.33 -7.99 -29.59
CA GLU A 420 -5.01 -8.28 -30.17
C GLU A 420 -3.88 -8.25 -29.11
N THR A 421 -4.14 -7.64 -27.96
CA THR A 421 -3.18 -7.59 -26.84
C THR A 421 -3.26 -8.82 -25.93
N LEU A 422 -4.34 -9.61 -26.04
CA LEU A 422 -4.50 -10.84 -25.29
C LEU A 422 -3.62 -11.96 -25.87
N VAL A 423 -3.06 -12.79 -24.99
CA VAL A 423 -2.41 -14.03 -25.43
C VAL A 423 -3.46 -14.93 -26.10
N PRO A 424 -3.13 -15.65 -27.19
CA PRO A 424 -4.06 -16.56 -27.85
C PRO A 424 -4.74 -17.53 -26.86
N GLY A 425 -6.07 -17.51 -26.81
CA GLY A 425 -6.88 -18.31 -25.90
C GLY A 425 -7.39 -17.58 -24.65
N GLU A 426 -6.77 -16.48 -24.23
CA GLU A 426 -7.13 -15.74 -23.00
C GLU A 426 -8.54 -15.12 -23.04
N GLN A 427 -9.09 -14.87 -24.23
CA GLN A 427 -10.48 -14.45 -24.37
C GLN A 427 -11.46 -15.45 -23.74
N ALA A 428 -11.12 -16.74 -23.69
CA ALA A 428 -11.97 -17.79 -23.11
C ALA A 428 -11.95 -17.79 -21.56
N THR A 429 -10.90 -17.26 -20.93
CA THR A 429 -10.71 -17.21 -19.47
C THR A 429 -11.11 -15.85 -18.87
N LEU A 430 -11.20 -14.81 -19.70
CA LEU A 430 -11.39 -13.43 -19.27
C LEU A 430 -12.71 -13.12 -18.55
N GLY A 431 -13.82 -13.78 -18.93
CA GLY A 431 -15.15 -13.54 -18.35
C GLY A 431 -15.95 -12.38 -18.94
N PHE A 432 -15.40 -11.67 -19.93
CA PHE A 432 -16.13 -10.75 -20.79
C PHE A 432 -15.49 -10.66 -22.19
N ASN A 433 -16.24 -10.18 -23.18
CA ASN A 433 -15.72 -9.93 -24.52
C ASN A 433 -14.74 -8.75 -24.52
N CYS A 434 -13.45 -8.99 -24.77
CA CYS A 434 -12.44 -7.95 -24.87
C CYS A 434 -12.61 -7.22 -26.21
N THR A 435 -13.45 -6.19 -26.22
CA THR A 435 -13.60 -5.28 -27.35
C THR A 435 -14.11 -3.97 -26.80
N ARG A 436 -13.52 -2.84 -27.23
CA ARG A 436 -13.99 -1.52 -26.83
C ARG A 436 -15.50 -1.38 -27.09
N GLY A 437 -16.25 -0.98 -26.07
CA GLY A 437 -17.70 -0.78 -26.16
C GLY A 437 -18.43 -1.35 -24.95
N ALA A 438 -19.59 -1.95 -25.18
CA ALA A 438 -20.42 -2.51 -24.12
C ALA A 438 -19.75 -3.71 -23.43
N TYR A 439 -19.88 -3.79 -22.11
CA TYR A 439 -19.51 -4.96 -21.33
C TYR A 439 -20.45 -6.12 -21.67
N VAL A 440 -19.92 -7.13 -22.36
CA VAL A 440 -20.65 -8.35 -22.69
C VAL A 440 -20.00 -9.51 -21.93
N ARG A 441 -20.71 -10.02 -20.92
CA ARG A 441 -20.23 -11.15 -20.11
C ARG A 441 -20.06 -12.40 -20.98
N THR A 442 -18.97 -13.12 -20.74
CA THR A 442 -18.72 -14.45 -21.29
C THR A 442 -18.49 -15.45 -20.15
N PRO A 443 -18.66 -16.76 -20.38
CA PRO A 443 -18.22 -17.77 -19.41
C PRO A 443 -16.71 -17.67 -19.16
N ILE A 444 -16.30 -17.93 -17.92
CA ILE A 444 -14.88 -18.08 -17.56
C ILE A 444 -14.52 -19.56 -17.75
N GLY A 445 -13.73 -19.86 -18.77
CA GLY A 445 -13.20 -21.20 -19.02
C GLY A 445 -12.13 -21.61 -18.01
N SER A 446 -11.79 -22.89 -17.98
CA SER A 446 -10.59 -23.38 -17.30
C SER A 446 -9.34 -22.97 -18.10
N SER A 447 -8.34 -22.39 -17.43
CA SER A 447 -7.01 -22.16 -18.02
C SER A 447 -6.46 -23.49 -18.55
N GLY A 448 -6.07 -23.53 -19.83
CA GLY A 448 -5.50 -24.70 -20.49
C GLY A 448 -4.04 -24.95 -20.14
#